data_AF-A0A2N1UNB1-F1
#
_entry.id   AF-A0A2N1UNB1-F1
#
_cell.length_a   1.000
_cell.length_b   1.000
_cell.length_c   1.000
_cell.angle_alpha   90.00
_cell.angle_beta   90.00
_cell.angle_gamma   90.00
#
_symmetry.space_group_name_H-M   'P 1'
#
loop_
_entity.id
_entity.type
_entity.pdbx_description
1 polymer ?
#
loop_
_entity_poly.entity_id
_entity_poly.type
_entity_poly.pdbx_seq_one_letter_code
_entity_poly.pdbx_strand_id
1 'polypeptide(L)'
;MKKITYASGQYSQIKLDDSSRVFVEILPEMVRAKKMILGIIPTKTIWEFVFPFYIRTAVEAWESSKIILNIILETIENVRGLEELKNVLENETSKALREYIKEHDEEARDISVDKVGMPAIKQILNPKSLQKTETIIHEYGKIIERVGLETMQKYPAVVYPQSLLPYPKEVIKKALEDGLWHIEDEKMRESIKFCLGSLVAFIDDDEANKRNSEMLKILAERNKNK
;
A
#
# COMPACT_ATOMS: atom_id res chain seq x y z
N MET A 1 3.12 -6.10 33.74
CA MET A 1 4.25 -5.65 32.88
C MET A 1 4.94 -6.88 32.31
N LYS A 2 4.83 -7.14 31.00
CA LYS A 2 5.63 -8.19 30.36
C LYS A 2 7.05 -7.63 30.16
N LYS A 3 8.03 -8.23 30.82
CA LYS A 3 9.45 -7.91 30.68
C LYS A 3 9.89 -8.48 29.33
N ILE A 4 10.03 -7.62 28.33
CA ILE A 4 10.59 -8.01 27.03
C ILE A 4 12.10 -8.14 27.25
N THR A 5 12.58 -9.38 27.22
CA THR A 5 14.01 -9.69 27.35
C THR A 5 14.50 -9.96 25.94
N TYR A 6 15.55 -9.27 25.54
CA TYR A 6 16.04 -9.35 24.17
C TYR A 6 17.27 -10.27 24.06
N ALA A 7 17.39 -10.95 22.91
CA ALA A 7 18.34 -12.04 22.64
C ALA A 7 19.72 -11.54 22.16
N SER A 8 20.65 -12.49 21.91
CA SER A 8 21.95 -12.23 21.27
C SER A 8 21.80 -11.41 19.98
N GLY A 9 22.75 -10.49 19.71
CA GLY A 9 22.79 -9.66 18.50
C GLY A 9 22.04 -8.33 18.58
N GLN A 10 21.35 -8.03 19.68
CA GLN A 10 20.56 -6.80 19.80
C GLN A 10 21.37 -5.51 19.98
N TYR A 11 22.63 -5.66 20.41
CA TYR A 11 23.58 -4.57 20.43
C TYR A 11 24.96 -5.08 20.05
N SER A 12 25.73 -4.24 19.38
CA SER A 12 27.11 -4.53 18.96
C SER A 12 28.00 -3.32 19.18
N GLN A 13 29.31 -3.56 19.33
CA GLN A 13 30.31 -2.50 19.34
C GLN A 13 31.15 -2.61 18.07
N ILE A 14 31.11 -1.57 17.24
CA ILE A 14 31.95 -1.47 16.06
C ILE A 14 33.15 -0.60 16.40
N LYS A 15 34.35 -1.12 16.18
CA LYS A 15 35.59 -0.35 16.28
C LYS A 15 35.82 0.35 14.95
N LEU A 16 35.94 1.67 14.97
CA LEU A 16 36.24 2.48 13.79
C LEU A 16 37.75 2.53 13.51
N ASP A 17 38.10 2.96 12.31
CA ASP A 17 39.50 3.09 11.86
C ASP A 17 40.34 4.04 12.73
N ASP A 18 39.70 5.06 13.30
CA ASP A 18 40.31 6.00 14.26
C ASP A 18 40.45 5.42 15.69
N SER A 19 40.25 4.11 15.85
CA SER A 19 40.23 3.38 17.12
C SER A 19 39.12 3.78 18.10
N SER A 20 38.23 4.70 17.73
CA SER A 20 37.03 4.98 18.49
C SER A 20 36.01 3.84 18.36
N ARG A 21 34.99 3.83 19.22
CA ARG A 21 33.95 2.79 19.23
C ARG A 21 32.57 3.40 19.06
N VAL A 22 31.73 2.66 18.35
CA VAL A 22 30.32 2.96 18.14
C VAL A 22 29.51 1.84 18.75
N PHE A 23 28.51 2.22 19.56
CA PHE A 23 27.51 1.31 20.08
C PHE A 23 26.33 1.28 19.12
N VAL A 24 26.04 0.11 18.56
CA VAL A 24 24.88 -0.12 17.69
C VAL A 24 23.82 -0.84 18.52
N GLU A 25 22.60 -0.33 18.54
CA GLU A 25 21.44 -0.95 19.19
C GLU A 25 20.31 -1.17 18.18
N ILE A 26 19.67 -2.33 18.25
CA ILE A 26 18.48 -2.68 17.48
C ILE A 26 17.25 -2.44 18.37
N LEU A 27 16.44 -1.45 17.99
CA LEU A 27 15.17 -1.10 18.60
C LEU A 27 14.00 -1.64 17.74
N PRO A 28 12.76 -1.69 18.25
CA PRO A 28 11.61 -2.18 17.49
C PRO A 28 11.33 -1.46 16.16
N GLU A 29 11.71 -0.20 16.03
CA GLU A 29 11.42 0.62 14.83
C GLU A 29 12.68 1.06 14.09
N MET A 30 13.87 0.79 14.62
CA MET A 30 15.11 1.33 14.06
C MET A 30 16.36 0.60 14.53
N VAL A 31 17.42 0.69 13.74
CA VAL A 31 18.79 0.55 14.22
C VAL A 31 19.32 1.93 14.58
N ARG A 32 20.01 2.05 15.71
CA ARG A 32 20.65 3.29 16.13
C ARG A 32 22.13 3.05 16.43
N ALA A 33 22.97 3.94 15.93
CA ALA A 33 24.38 4.01 16.25
C ALA A 33 24.68 5.23 17.14
N LYS A 34 25.34 4.99 18.27
CA LYS A 34 25.76 6.01 19.24
C LYS A 34 27.27 6.03 19.37
N LYS A 35 27.86 7.23 19.44
CA LYS A 35 29.28 7.38 19.77
C LYS A 35 29.56 6.96 21.20
N MET A 36 30.62 6.19 21.42
CA MET A 36 31.08 5.83 22.76
C MET A 36 32.16 6.79 23.25
N ILE A 37 32.03 7.23 24.51
CA ILE A 37 33.08 7.94 25.25
C ILE A 37 33.76 6.94 26.18
N LEU A 38 35.10 7.00 26.24
CA LEU A 38 35.97 6.07 26.98
C LEU A 38 35.78 4.59 26.58
N GLY A 39 35.14 4.31 25.44
CA GLY A 39 34.86 2.94 24.98
C GLY A 39 33.80 2.18 25.78
N ILE A 40 33.09 2.83 26.70
CA ILE A 40 32.09 2.20 27.59
C ILE A 40 30.76 2.95 27.70
N ILE A 41 30.72 4.26 27.45
CA ILE A 41 29.51 5.07 27.67
C ILE A 41 28.93 5.53 26.31
N PRO A 42 27.75 5.04 25.88
CA PRO A 42 27.05 5.57 24.72
C PRO A 42 26.54 6.99 25.01
N THR A 43 26.73 7.92 24.08
CA THR A 43 26.37 9.34 24.30
C THR A 43 25.46 9.87 23.20
N LYS A 44 26.06 10.37 22.12
CA LYS A 44 25.34 11.03 21.03
C LYS A 44 25.00 10.02 19.95
N THR A 45 23.75 10.02 19.51
CA THR A 45 23.34 9.36 18.27
C THR A 45 24.07 9.99 17.09
N ILE A 46 24.76 9.17 16.31
CA ILE A 46 25.50 9.61 15.12
C ILE A 46 24.85 9.11 13.83
N TRP A 47 24.00 8.10 13.92
CA TRP A 47 23.27 7.56 12.80
C TRP A 47 22.07 6.73 13.26
N GLU A 48 21.01 6.73 12.45
CA GLU A 48 19.79 5.95 12.65
C GLU A 48 19.34 5.40 11.31
N PHE A 49 18.88 4.15 11.32
CA PHE A 49 18.15 3.54 10.23
C PHE A 49 16.77 3.19 10.73
N VAL A 50 15.76 3.90 10.23
CA VAL A 50 14.37 3.62 10.56
C VAL A 50 13.91 2.47 9.69
N PHE A 51 13.33 1.45 10.31
CA PHE A 51 12.79 0.33 9.58
C PHE A 51 11.65 0.78 8.66
N PRO A 52 11.50 0.17 7.48
CA PRO A 52 10.35 0.41 6.63
C PRO A 52 9.04 -0.14 7.22
N PHE A 53 9.05 -0.79 8.39
CA PHE A 53 7.86 -1.27 9.11
C PHE A 53 8.16 -1.48 10.60
N TYR A 54 7.11 -1.55 11.43
CA TYR A 54 7.22 -1.73 12.87
C TYR A 54 7.55 -3.20 13.25
N ILE A 55 8.71 -3.47 13.85
CA ILE A 55 9.12 -4.80 14.33
C ILE A 55 8.76 -4.93 15.82
N ARG A 56 7.50 -5.24 16.11
CA ARG A 56 6.96 -5.18 17.48
C ARG A 56 7.45 -6.29 18.40
N THR A 57 7.69 -7.49 17.86
CA THR A 57 8.08 -8.68 18.62
C THR A 57 8.64 -9.75 17.68
N ALA A 58 9.82 -10.32 17.98
CA ALA A 58 10.40 -11.45 17.23
C ALA A 58 9.52 -12.72 17.22
N VAL A 59 8.49 -12.76 18.07
CA VAL A 59 7.56 -13.89 18.25
C VAL A 59 6.31 -13.76 17.38
N GLU A 60 5.93 -12.55 16.95
CA GLU A 60 4.78 -12.28 16.06
C GLU A 60 5.22 -11.58 14.77
N ALA A 61 6.53 -11.48 14.54
CA ALA A 61 7.12 -10.95 13.33
C ALA A 61 6.60 -11.75 12.13
N TRP A 62 5.99 -11.03 11.19
CA TRP A 62 5.63 -11.52 9.86
C TRP A 62 6.87 -12.14 9.20
N GLU A 63 6.69 -13.05 8.26
CA GLU A 63 7.81 -13.73 7.61
C GLU A 63 8.81 -12.73 6.98
N SER A 64 8.30 -11.64 6.39
CA SER A 64 9.08 -10.47 5.95
C SER A 64 9.87 -9.79 7.06
N SER A 65 9.27 -9.61 8.24
CA SER A 65 9.96 -9.01 9.39
C SER A 65 11.09 -9.89 9.92
N LYS A 66 10.94 -11.22 9.87
CA LYS A 66 12.01 -12.17 10.22
C LYS A 66 13.16 -12.12 9.21
N ILE A 67 12.85 -12.06 7.91
CA ILE A 67 13.85 -11.92 6.84
C ILE A 67 14.68 -10.65 7.05
N ILE A 68 14.03 -9.52 7.27
CA ILE A 68 14.70 -8.22 7.46
C ILE A 68 15.49 -8.19 8.78
N LEU A 69 14.93 -8.75 9.87
CA LEU A 69 15.65 -8.85 11.15
C LEU A 69 16.91 -9.72 11.02
N ASN A 70 16.84 -10.84 10.30
CA ASN A 70 18.00 -11.68 10.04
C ASN A 70 19.07 -10.93 9.24
N ILE A 71 18.70 -10.21 8.18
CA ILE A 71 19.62 -9.36 7.41
C ILE A 71 20.29 -8.34 8.34
N ILE A 72 19.53 -7.70 9.23
CA ILE A 72 20.07 -6.71 10.17
C ILE A 72 21.08 -7.35 11.12
N LEU A 73 20.73 -8.50 11.72
CA LEU A 73 21.60 -9.21 12.65
C LEU A 73 22.89 -9.67 11.97
N GLU A 74 22.78 -10.35 10.82
CA GLU A 74 23.94 -10.81 10.03
C GLU A 74 24.82 -9.63 9.60
N THR A 75 24.23 -8.52 9.18
CA THR A 75 24.99 -7.33 8.80
C THR A 75 25.76 -6.78 10.00
N ILE A 76 25.10 -6.57 11.13
CA ILE A 76 25.73 -6.01 12.34
C ILE A 76 26.86 -6.90 12.86
N GLU A 77 26.76 -8.22 12.74
CA GLU A 77 27.80 -9.16 13.17
C GLU A 77 29.04 -9.14 12.27
N ASN A 78 28.90 -8.81 10.98
CA ASN A 78 29.97 -8.98 9.98
C ASN A 78 30.60 -7.66 9.50
N VAL A 79 29.95 -6.51 9.68
CA VAL A 79 30.47 -5.22 9.22
C VAL A 79 31.69 -4.75 10.00
N ARG A 80 32.62 -4.10 9.30
CA ARG A 80 33.85 -3.56 9.88
C ARG A 80 33.74 -2.07 10.17
N GLY A 81 32.75 -1.39 9.61
CA GLY A 81 32.59 0.05 9.75
C GLY A 81 31.15 0.53 9.59
N LEU A 82 30.90 1.76 10.04
CA LEU A 82 29.58 2.37 10.02
C LEU A 82 29.08 2.64 8.59
N GLU A 83 29.97 2.96 7.66
CA GLU A 83 29.58 3.23 6.27
C GLU A 83 29.17 1.96 5.52
N GLU A 84 29.85 0.85 5.81
CA GLU A 84 29.47 -0.48 5.33
C GLU A 84 28.11 -0.90 5.91
N LEU A 85 27.90 -0.68 7.22
CA LEU A 85 26.62 -0.92 7.87
C LEU A 85 25.46 -0.17 7.21
N LYS A 86 25.64 1.12 6.92
CA LYS A 86 24.64 1.94 6.21
C LYS A 86 24.29 1.35 4.85
N ASN A 87 25.31 1.14 4.03
CA ASN A 87 25.12 0.71 2.64
C ASN A 87 24.48 -0.67 2.56
N VAL A 88 24.89 -1.62 3.41
CA VAL A 88 24.33 -2.97 3.41
C VAL A 88 22.90 -2.96 3.93
N LEU A 89 22.63 -2.27 5.05
CA LEU A 89 21.28 -2.20 5.59
C LEU A 89 20.31 -1.54 4.62
N GLU A 90 20.67 -0.41 4.01
CA GLU A 90 19.79 0.27 3.05
C GLU A 90 19.53 -0.60 1.80
N ASN A 91 20.56 -1.25 1.25
CA ASN A 91 20.40 -2.02 0.01
C ASN A 91 19.71 -3.37 0.23
N GLU A 92 20.17 -4.18 1.19
CA GLU A 92 19.68 -5.55 1.38
C GLU A 92 18.27 -5.56 1.96
N THR A 93 17.96 -4.66 2.91
CA THR A 93 16.60 -4.59 3.44
C THR A 93 15.61 -4.10 2.39
N SER A 94 15.98 -3.12 1.56
CA SER A 94 15.15 -2.64 0.45
C SER A 94 14.96 -3.70 -0.64
N LYS A 95 16.00 -4.50 -0.90
CA LYS A 95 15.93 -5.61 -1.87
C LYS A 95 15.00 -6.71 -1.36
N ALA A 96 15.20 -7.20 -0.14
CA ALA A 96 14.37 -8.23 0.46
C ALA A 96 12.90 -7.81 0.57
N LEU A 97 12.64 -6.55 0.91
CA LEU A 97 11.28 -6.00 0.93
C LEU A 97 10.64 -6.01 -0.47
N ARG A 98 11.38 -5.62 -1.51
CA ARG A 98 10.89 -5.65 -2.90
C ARG A 98 10.61 -7.07 -3.39
N GLU A 99 11.47 -8.03 -3.06
CA GLU A 99 11.28 -9.44 -3.42
C GLU A 99 10.05 -10.03 -2.73
N TYR A 100 9.91 -9.79 -1.42
CA TYR A 100 8.73 -10.23 -0.67
C TYR A 100 7.42 -9.66 -1.24
N ILE A 101 7.38 -8.36 -1.54
CA ILE A 101 6.18 -7.74 -2.12
C ILE A 101 5.85 -8.31 -3.50
N LYS A 102 6.86 -8.62 -4.32
CA LYS A 102 6.64 -9.22 -5.63
C LYS A 102 6.01 -10.62 -5.53
N GLU A 103 6.38 -11.38 -4.50
CA GLU A 103 5.87 -12.73 -4.24
C GLU A 103 4.53 -12.73 -3.52
N HIS A 104 4.22 -11.67 -2.76
CA HIS A 104 3.05 -11.56 -1.88
C HIS A 104 2.18 -10.31 -2.16
N ASP A 105 2.07 -9.86 -3.41
CA ASP A 105 1.47 -8.57 -3.82
C ASP A 105 0.04 -8.32 -3.25
N GLU A 106 -0.78 -9.36 -3.06
CA GLU A 106 -2.11 -9.19 -2.46
C GLU A 106 -2.07 -9.04 -0.94
N GLU A 107 -1.23 -9.79 -0.24
CA GLU A 107 -1.05 -9.69 1.21
C GLU A 107 -0.31 -8.40 1.59
N ALA A 108 0.66 -7.96 0.77
CA ALA A 108 1.39 -6.71 0.96
C ALA A 108 0.49 -5.46 0.90
N ARG A 109 -0.63 -5.54 0.15
CA ARG A 109 -1.62 -4.46 0.03
C ARG A 109 -2.51 -4.32 1.27
N ASP A 110 -2.88 -5.41 1.92
CA ASP A 110 -3.66 -5.38 3.17
C ASP A 110 -2.84 -4.94 4.40
N ILE A 111 -1.51 -5.06 4.33
CA ILE A 111 -0.59 -4.61 5.39
C ILE A 111 -0.43 -3.06 5.38
N SER A 112 -0.84 -2.42 4.29
CA SER A 112 -0.70 -0.99 4.04
C SER A 112 -1.89 -0.19 4.58
N VAL A 113 -1.74 0.36 5.78
CA VAL A 113 -1.88 1.81 6.08
C VAL A 113 -1.52 2.08 7.53
N ASP A 114 -1.70 1.09 8.41
CA ASP A 114 -1.41 1.24 9.84
C ASP A 114 0.05 0.93 10.23
N LYS A 115 0.85 0.26 9.38
CA LYS A 115 2.11 -0.39 9.85
C LYS A 115 3.38 -0.29 8.98
N VAL A 116 3.29 0.06 7.69
CA VAL A 116 4.45 0.16 6.75
C VAL A 116 4.82 1.62 6.45
N GLY A 117 3.95 2.57 6.80
CA GLY A 117 4.14 3.97 6.45
C GLY A 117 3.95 4.25 4.95
N MET A 118 3.17 5.28 4.64
CA MET A 118 2.89 5.74 3.27
C MET A 118 4.13 5.99 2.38
N PRO A 119 5.30 6.42 2.91
CA PRO A 119 6.47 6.70 2.08
C PRO A 119 7.06 5.49 1.36
N ALA A 120 7.12 4.32 2.02
CA ALA A 120 7.70 3.11 1.42
C ALA A 120 6.85 2.61 0.25
N ILE A 121 5.54 2.69 0.39
CA ILE A 121 4.58 2.24 -0.62
C ILE A 121 4.65 3.13 -1.86
N LYS A 122 4.75 4.45 -1.67
CA LYS A 122 4.92 5.40 -2.78
C LYS A 122 6.20 5.15 -3.60
N GLN A 123 7.27 4.64 -2.98
CA GLN A 123 8.53 4.32 -3.67
C GLN A 123 8.53 2.96 -4.38
N ILE A 124 7.61 2.06 -4.02
CA ILE A 124 7.58 0.66 -4.51
C ILE A 124 6.58 0.48 -5.67
N LEU A 125 5.77 1.50 -5.98
CA LEU A 125 4.81 1.48 -7.07
C LEU A 125 5.53 1.35 -8.42
N ASN A 126 5.28 0.24 -9.11
CA ASN A 126 5.67 0.08 -10.50
C ASN A 126 4.92 1.13 -11.33
N PRO A 127 5.61 2.05 -12.04
CA PRO A 127 4.94 3.07 -12.86
C PRO A 127 3.93 2.47 -13.85
N LYS A 128 4.18 1.23 -14.32
CA LYS A 128 3.25 0.51 -15.20
C LYS A 128 1.97 0.08 -14.50
N SER A 129 2.01 -0.28 -13.21
CA SER A 129 0.79 -0.66 -12.47
C SER A 129 -0.06 0.57 -12.18
N LEU A 130 0.57 1.68 -11.80
CA LEU A 130 -0.12 2.97 -11.62
C LEU A 130 -0.78 3.43 -12.92
N GLN A 131 -0.04 3.41 -14.02
CA GLN A 131 -0.58 3.80 -15.32
C GLN A 131 -1.75 2.91 -15.76
N LYS A 132 -1.69 1.61 -15.44
CA LYS A 132 -2.79 0.67 -15.70
C LYS A 132 -4.03 1.02 -14.85
N THR A 133 -3.84 1.28 -13.55
CA THR A 133 -4.93 1.69 -12.66
C THR A 133 -5.57 2.99 -13.13
N GLU A 134 -4.77 4.00 -13.46
CA GLU A 134 -5.24 5.29 -13.99
C GLU A 134 -6.05 5.10 -15.28
N THR A 135 -5.57 4.26 -16.20
CA THR A 135 -6.26 3.96 -17.47
C THR A 135 -7.63 3.34 -17.22
N ILE A 136 -7.71 2.33 -16.33
CA ILE A 136 -8.99 1.66 -16.00
C ILE A 136 -9.98 2.63 -15.37
N ILE A 137 -9.53 3.45 -14.42
CA ILE A 137 -10.37 4.47 -13.75
C ILE A 137 -10.88 5.48 -14.78
N HIS A 138 -10.02 5.98 -15.65
CA HIS A 138 -10.37 6.98 -16.67
C HIS A 138 -11.40 6.44 -17.67
N GLU A 139 -11.18 5.24 -18.21
CA GLU A 139 -12.11 4.62 -19.16
C GLU A 139 -13.46 4.33 -18.51
N TYR A 140 -13.48 3.87 -17.26
CA TYR A 140 -14.72 3.69 -16.52
C TYR A 140 -15.43 5.03 -16.22
N GLY A 141 -14.69 6.08 -15.87
CA GLY A 141 -15.23 7.42 -15.65
C GLY A 141 -15.99 7.95 -16.86
N LYS A 142 -15.47 7.71 -18.08
CA LYS A 142 -16.18 8.05 -19.33
C LYS A 142 -17.49 7.28 -19.49
N ILE A 143 -17.54 6.02 -19.07
CA ILE A 143 -18.79 5.25 -19.09
C ILE A 143 -19.80 5.86 -18.12
N ILE A 144 -19.38 6.23 -16.91
CA ILE A 144 -20.25 6.89 -15.93
C ILE A 144 -20.81 8.21 -16.47
N GLU A 145 -19.97 9.05 -17.06
CA GLU A 145 -20.40 10.30 -17.68
C GLU A 145 -21.44 10.05 -18.78
N ARG A 146 -21.16 9.09 -19.68
CA ARG A 146 -22.07 8.72 -20.76
C ARG A 146 -23.42 8.22 -20.24
N VAL A 147 -23.42 7.26 -19.33
CA VAL A 147 -24.68 6.70 -18.81
C VAL A 147 -25.44 7.72 -17.97
N GLY A 148 -24.76 8.64 -17.30
CA GLY A 148 -25.37 9.77 -16.59
C GLY A 148 -26.19 10.68 -17.53
N LEU A 149 -25.64 11.01 -18.70
CA LEU A 149 -26.36 11.78 -19.73
C LEU A 149 -27.53 10.98 -20.35
N GLU A 150 -27.37 9.67 -20.51
CA GLU A 150 -28.40 8.79 -21.09
C GLU A 150 -29.49 8.36 -20.09
N THR A 151 -29.31 8.59 -18.78
CA THR A 151 -30.14 7.98 -17.72
C THR A 151 -31.62 8.27 -17.88
N MET A 152 -32.02 9.53 -18.09
CA MET A 152 -33.45 9.87 -18.17
C MET A 152 -34.13 9.35 -19.45
N GLN A 153 -33.37 9.11 -20.52
CA GLN A 153 -33.92 8.75 -21.83
C GLN A 153 -33.86 7.25 -22.11
N LYS A 154 -32.78 6.59 -21.68
CA LYS A 154 -32.48 5.21 -22.04
C LYS A 154 -32.40 4.27 -20.84
N TYR A 155 -31.98 4.78 -19.68
CA TYR A 155 -31.84 3.98 -18.46
C TYR A 155 -32.64 4.53 -17.26
N PRO A 156 -33.96 4.75 -17.39
CA PRO A 156 -34.72 5.45 -16.36
C PRO A 156 -34.88 4.64 -15.06
N ALA A 157 -34.58 3.35 -15.06
CA ALA A 157 -34.53 2.54 -13.84
C ALA A 157 -33.20 2.66 -13.08
N VAL A 158 -32.25 3.48 -13.58
CA VAL A 158 -30.92 3.73 -12.98
C VAL A 158 -30.14 2.42 -12.78
N VAL A 159 -30.30 1.51 -13.74
CA VAL A 159 -29.50 0.27 -13.84
C VAL A 159 -28.96 0.18 -15.26
N TYR A 160 -27.78 -0.40 -15.40
CA TYR A 160 -27.01 -0.38 -16.64
C TYR A 160 -26.58 -1.80 -17.01
N PRO A 161 -26.59 -2.18 -18.31
CA PRO A 161 -26.02 -3.45 -18.75
C PRO A 161 -24.54 -3.54 -18.41
N GLN A 162 -24.12 -4.69 -17.87
CA GLN A 162 -22.73 -4.96 -17.52
C GLN A 162 -21.81 -4.92 -18.76
N SER A 163 -22.31 -5.27 -19.94
CA SER A 163 -21.56 -5.18 -21.21
C SER A 163 -21.12 -3.76 -21.58
N LEU A 164 -21.67 -2.71 -20.96
CA LEU A 164 -21.22 -1.34 -21.16
C LEU A 164 -19.87 -1.04 -20.46
N LEU A 165 -19.46 -1.89 -19.52
CA LEU A 165 -18.19 -1.71 -18.81
C LEU A 165 -17.00 -1.99 -19.74
N PRO A 166 -15.92 -1.20 -19.65
CA PRO A 166 -14.73 -1.40 -20.48
C PRO A 166 -13.88 -2.59 -20.02
N TYR A 167 -14.05 -3.02 -18.77
CA TYR A 167 -13.37 -4.15 -18.15
C TYR A 167 -14.34 -4.95 -17.28
N PRO A 168 -13.99 -6.18 -16.87
CA PRO A 168 -14.76 -6.92 -15.88
C PRO A 168 -14.97 -6.10 -14.60
N LYS A 169 -16.15 -6.21 -14.00
CA LYS A 169 -16.57 -5.44 -12.83
C LYS A 169 -15.55 -5.50 -11.68
N GLU A 170 -15.03 -6.68 -11.38
CA GLU A 170 -14.03 -6.88 -10.32
C GLU A 170 -12.69 -6.19 -10.62
N VAL A 171 -12.30 -6.10 -11.89
CA VAL A 171 -11.07 -5.39 -12.30
C VAL A 171 -11.21 -3.88 -12.09
N ILE A 172 -12.39 -3.33 -12.41
CA ILE A 172 -12.70 -1.91 -12.19
C ILE A 172 -12.76 -1.62 -10.69
N LYS A 173 -13.42 -2.47 -9.91
CA LYS A 173 -13.51 -2.34 -8.46
C LYS A 173 -12.12 -2.28 -7.82
N LYS A 174 -11.26 -3.25 -8.14
CA LYS A 174 -9.88 -3.30 -7.66
C LYS A 174 -9.10 -2.05 -8.06
N ALA A 175 -9.24 -1.57 -9.30
CA ALA A 175 -8.57 -0.35 -9.75
C ALA A 175 -9.04 0.90 -8.98
N LEU A 176 -10.34 1.04 -8.72
CA LEU A 176 -10.87 2.17 -7.94
C LEU A 176 -10.41 2.12 -6.48
N GLU A 177 -10.41 0.94 -5.85
CA GLU A 177 -9.89 0.71 -4.51
C GLU A 177 -8.39 1.03 -4.45
N ASP A 178 -7.60 0.51 -5.42
CA ASP A 178 -6.17 0.82 -5.59
C ASP A 178 -5.97 2.35 -5.73
N GLY A 179 -6.80 3.04 -6.51
CA GLY A 179 -6.74 4.49 -6.71
C GLY A 179 -6.96 5.32 -5.45
N LEU A 180 -7.86 4.90 -4.55
CA LEU A 180 -8.14 5.61 -3.29
C LEU A 180 -6.92 5.68 -2.36
N TRP A 181 -5.98 4.76 -2.48
CA TRP A 181 -4.74 4.78 -1.70
C TRP A 181 -3.76 5.85 -2.19
N HIS A 182 -3.86 6.27 -3.44
CA HIS A 182 -2.86 7.14 -4.08
C HIS A 182 -3.32 8.58 -4.23
N ILE A 183 -4.64 8.82 -4.18
CA ILE A 183 -5.21 10.15 -4.31
C ILE A 183 -5.22 10.86 -2.94
N GLU A 184 -4.49 11.98 -2.87
CA GLU A 184 -4.48 12.88 -1.70
C GLU A 184 -5.60 13.92 -1.74
N ASP A 185 -6.04 14.32 -2.94
CA ASP A 185 -7.11 15.31 -3.11
C ASP A 185 -8.46 14.73 -2.65
N GLU A 186 -9.04 15.32 -1.61
CA GLU A 186 -10.28 14.83 -1.00
C GLU A 186 -11.47 14.83 -1.97
N LYS A 187 -11.56 15.81 -2.88
CA LYS A 187 -12.65 15.85 -3.87
C LYS A 187 -12.52 14.71 -4.89
N MET A 188 -11.29 14.41 -5.28
CA MET A 188 -11.02 13.29 -6.18
C MET A 188 -11.26 11.95 -5.46
N ARG A 189 -10.92 11.81 -4.16
CA ARG A 189 -11.29 10.64 -3.35
C ARG A 189 -12.80 10.43 -3.31
N GLU A 190 -13.57 11.47 -3.03
CA GLU A 190 -15.04 11.42 -3.04
C GLU A 190 -15.59 11.03 -4.43
N SER A 191 -14.98 11.52 -5.50
CA SER A 191 -15.34 11.14 -6.88
C SER A 191 -15.11 9.64 -7.14
N ILE A 192 -14.01 9.08 -6.65
CA ILE A 192 -13.73 7.64 -6.77
C ILE A 192 -14.70 6.80 -5.92
N LYS A 193 -15.04 7.25 -4.69
CA LYS A 193 -16.06 6.58 -3.86
C LYS A 193 -17.43 6.58 -4.56
N PHE A 194 -17.81 7.68 -5.21
CA PHE A 194 -19.01 7.75 -6.03
C PHE A 194 -18.98 6.75 -7.19
N CYS A 195 -17.85 6.65 -7.90
CA CYS A 195 -17.64 5.68 -8.97
C CYS A 195 -17.76 4.22 -8.48
N LEU A 196 -17.24 3.91 -7.29
CA LEU A 196 -17.41 2.60 -6.63
C LEU A 196 -18.88 2.30 -6.32
N GLY A 197 -19.60 3.26 -5.74
CA GLY A 197 -21.03 3.11 -5.47
C GLY A 197 -21.84 2.90 -6.75
N SER A 198 -21.52 3.63 -7.81
CA SER A 198 -22.19 3.54 -9.11
C SER A 198 -21.96 2.20 -9.81
N LEU A 199 -20.85 1.51 -9.51
CA LEU A 199 -20.52 0.22 -10.12
C LEU A 199 -21.58 -0.86 -9.78
N VAL A 200 -22.27 -0.72 -8.65
CA VAL A 200 -23.35 -1.62 -8.23
C VAL A 200 -24.52 -1.62 -9.22
N ALA A 201 -24.79 -0.48 -9.87
CA ALA A 201 -25.88 -0.32 -10.83
C ALA A 201 -25.64 -1.05 -12.17
N PHE A 202 -24.41 -1.50 -12.44
CA PHE A 202 -24.10 -2.34 -13.60
C PHE A 202 -24.42 -3.80 -13.28
N ILE A 203 -25.50 -4.31 -13.87
CA ILE A 203 -26.06 -5.64 -13.60
C ILE A 203 -26.14 -6.45 -14.89
N ASP A 204 -26.56 -7.71 -14.79
CA ASP A 204 -26.80 -8.57 -15.95
C ASP A 204 -27.61 -7.85 -17.04
N ASP A 205 -27.19 -8.05 -18.30
CA ASP A 205 -27.70 -7.31 -19.44
C ASP A 205 -29.19 -7.52 -19.66
N ASP A 206 -29.68 -8.76 -19.55
CA ASP A 206 -31.08 -9.08 -19.77
C ASP A 206 -31.96 -8.43 -18.69
N GLU A 207 -31.51 -8.50 -17.44
CA GLU A 207 -32.22 -7.88 -16.32
C GLU A 207 -32.19 -6.34 -16.39
N ALA A 208 -31.06 -5.74 -16.76
CA ALA A 208 -30.96 -4.29 -16.95
C ALA A 208 -31.89 -3.80 -18.05
N ASN A 209 -31.89 -4.49 -19.20
CA ASN A 209 -32.73 -4.15 -20.35
C ASN A 209 -34.21 -4.28 -20.02
N LYS A 210 -34.59 -5.34 -19.28
CA LYS A 210 -35.97 -5.54 -18.83
C LYS A 210 -36.45 -4.40 -17.93
N ARG A 211 -35.72 -4.09 -16.85
CA ARG A 211 -36.11 -3.03 -15.89
C ARG A 211 -36.23 -1.67 -16.54
N ASN A 212 -35.28 -1.31 -17.40
CA ASN A 212 -35.34 -0.03 -18.11
C ASN A 212 -36.50 0.03 -19.10
N SER A 213 -36.78 -1.06 -19.82
CA SER A 213 -37.91 -1.13 -20.75
C SER A 213 -39.26 -1.03 -20.04
N GLU A 214 -39.41 -1.68 -18.88
CA GLU A 214 -40.61 -1.59 -18.05
C GLU A 214 -40.83 -0.15 -17.55
N MET A 215 -39.77 0.49 -17.05
CA MET A 215 -39.86 1.87 -16.58
C MET A 215 -40.19 2.86 -17.70
N LEU A 216 -39.63 2.67 -18.91
CA LEU A 216 -39.98 3.49 -20.08
C LEU A 216 -41.47 3.38 -20.44
N LYS A 217 -42.06 2.17 -20.36
CA LYS A 217 -43.50 1.97 -20.59
C LYS A 217 -44.34 2.74 -19.58
N ILE A 218 -44.00 2.64 -18.28
CA ILE A 218 -44.69 3.36 -17.20
C ILE A 218 -44.63 4.88 -17.42
N LEU A 219 -43.46 5.40 -17.79
CA LEU A 219 -43.29 6.83 -18.06
C LEU A 219 -44.09 7.30 -19.29
N ALA A 220 -44.13 6.48 -20.34
CA ALA A 220 -44.92 6.77 -21.54
C ALA A 220 -46.43 6.79 -21.25
N GLU A 221 -46.93 5.85 -20.44
CA GLU A 221 -48.34 5.80 -20.01
C GLU A 221 -48.71 7.01 -19.14
N ARG A 222 -47.85 7.41 -18.20
CA ARG A 222 -48.07 8.61 -17.38
C ARG A 222 -48.15 9.89 -18.20
N ASN A 223 -47.35 10.01 -19.25
CA ASN A 223 -47.35 11.18 -20.13
C ASN A 223 -48.56 11.23 -21.07
N LYS A 224 -49.24 10.10 -21.34
CA LYS A 224 -50.50 10.07 -22.10
C LYS A 224 -51.73 10.47 -21.28
N ASN A 225 -51.63 10.38 -19.95
CA ASN A 225 -52.71 10.70 -19.00
C ASN A 225 -52.58 12.09 -18.36
N LYS A 226 -51.65 12.91 -18.86
CA LYS A 226 -51.50 14.34 -18.54
C LYS A 226 -51.95 15.16 -19.73
#